data_AF-A4G3I7-F1
#
_entry.id   AF-A4G3I7-F1
#
_cell.length_a   1.000
_cell.length_b   1.000
_cell.length_c   1.000
_cell.angle_alpha   90.00
_cell.angle_beta   90.00
_cell.angle_gamma   90.00
#
_symmetry.space_group_name_H-M   'P 1'
#
loop_
_entity.id
_entity.type
_entity.pdbx_description
1 polymer ?
#
loop_
_entity_poly.entity_id
_entity_poly.type
_entity_poly.pdbx_seq_one_letter_code
_entity_poly.pdbx_strand_id
1 'polypeptide(L)'
;MNHIPESKKNHLWRKTIWHTDPEEFPLGPHHSVEVYCCEESNGYAVWYTRRLAKDDDRNTAGTENGDYLLAYFAKNKRDEAIEHAVLIANSDTAADAVIAALDALAKHAQKV
;
A
#
# COMPACT_ATOMS: atom_id res chain seq x y z
N MET A 1 -15.43 -2.26 -17.31
CA MET A 1 -14.61 -2.22 -16.09
C MET A 1 -15.25 -1.22 -15.15
N ASN A 2 -15.96 -1.69 -14.12
CA ASN A 2 -16.61 -0.80 -13.17
C ASN A 2 -15.53 -0.19 -12.26
N HIS A 3 -15.32 1.11 -12.39
CA HIS A 3 -14.66 1.92 -11.37
C HIS A 3 -15.46 1.74 -10.07
N ILE A 4 -14.93 0.94 -9.14
CA ILE A 4 -15.43 0.95 -7.77
C ILE A 4 -14.94 2.28 -7.19
N PRO A 5 -15.82 3.23 -6.85
CA PRO A 5 -15.41 4.48 -6.25
C PRO A 5 -14.71 4.16 -4.92
N GLU A 6 -13.52 4.72 -4.71
CA GLU A 6 -12.69 4.54 -3.50
C GLU A 6 -13.45 4.79 -2.18
N SER A 7 -14.60 5.47 -2.21
CA SER A 7 -15.44 5.78 -1.05
C SER A 7 -16.30 4.63 -0.48
N LYS A 8 -16.24 3.40 -1.01
CA LYS A 8 -17.00 2.25 -0.45
C LYS A 8 -16.16 1.10 0.08
N LYS A 9 -14.83 1.25 0.16
CA LYS A 9 -14.01 0.29 0.93
C LYS A 9 -14.08 0.68 2.39
N ASN A 10 -14.65 -0.18 3.24
CA ASN A 10 -14.57 -0.03 4.69
C ASN A 10 -13.13 -0.31 5.12
N HIS A 11 -12.29 0.74 5.08
CA HIS A 11 -10.93 0.68 5.58
C HIS A 11 -10.98 0.52 7.11
N LEU A 12 -10.52 -0.63 7.58
CA LEU A 12 -10.32 -0.88 9.01
C LEU A 12 -9.07 -0.14 9.51
N TRP A 13 -8.08 -0.01 8.63
CA TRP A 13 -6.83 0.68 8.91
C TRP A 13 -6.19 1.15 7.59
N ARG A 14 -5.55 2.31 7.60
CA ARG A 14 -4.79 2.84 6.46
C ARG A 14 -3.62 3.68 6.96
N LYS A 15 -2.49 3.58 6.26
CA LYS A 15 -1.37 4.53 6.37
C LYS A 15 -0.87 4.91 5.00
N THR A 16 -0.72 6.21 4.79
CA THR A 16 -0.04 6.77 3.62
C THR A 16 1.40 7.04 4.01
N ILE A 17 2.33 6.50 3.23
CA ILE A 17 3.77 6.71 3.38
C ILE A 17 4.16 7.69 2.28
N TRP A 18 4.46 8.92 2.69
CA TRP A 18 4.96 9.95 1.80
C TRP A 18 6.42 9.69 1.51
N HIS A 19 6.75 9.53 0.23
CA HIS A 19 8.14 9.50 -0.21
C HIS A 19 8.67 10.93 -0.33
N THR A 20 7.89 11.80 -0.95
CA THR A 20 8.15 13.23 -0.99
C THR A 20 7.21 13.90 -0.01
N ASP A 21 7.76 14.36 1.11
CA ASP A 21 6.96 14.99 2.14
C ASP A 21 6.34 16.30 1.60
N PRO A 22 5.01 16.46 1.65
CA PRO A 22 4.33 17.64 1.13
C PRO A 22 4.61 18.91 1.94
N GLU A 23 5.06 18.81 3.18
CA GLU A 23 5.50 19.95 4.00
C GLU A 23 6.91 20.40 3.62
N GLU A 24 7.81 19.46 3.30
CA GLU A 24 9.18 19.77 2.85
C GLU A 24 9.24 20.23 1.37
N PHE A 25 8.37 19.67 0.51
CA PHE A 25 8.32 19.98 -0.92
C PHE A 25 6.89 20.31 -1.37
N PRO A 26 6.36 21.49 -0.98
CA PRO A 26 4.97 21.87 -1.23
C PRO A 26 4.62 22.05 -2.72
N LEU A 27 5.62 22.17 -3.59
CA LEU A 27 5.47 22.27 -5.05
C LEU A 27 6.00 21.03 -5.78
N GLY A 28 6.49 20.02 -5.05
CA GLY A 28 6.98 18.77 -5.61
C GLY A 28 5.83 17.85 -6.01
N PRO A 29 6.04 16.94 -6.97
CA PRO A 29 5.05 15.91 -7.25
C PRO A 29 4.85 15.04 -6.00
N HIS A 30 3.63 15.02 -5.47
CA HIS A 30 3.30 14.26 -4.26
C HIS A 30 3.36 12.76 -4.56
N HIS A 31 4.48 12.13 -4.22
CA HIS A 31 4.67 10.70 -4.35
C HIS A 31 4.42 10.02 -3.02
N SER A 32 3.49 9.09 -3.03
CA SER A 32 3.18 8.30 -1.87
C SER A 32 2.84 6.88 -2.26
N VAL A 33 2.99 6.03 -1.27
CA VAL A 33 2.42 4.70 -1.31
C VAL A 33 1.45 4.57 -0.16
N GLU A 34 0.44 3.73 -0.33
CA GLU A 34 -0.56 3.51 0.71
C GLU A 34 -0.62 2.03 1.05
N VAL A 35 -0.73 1.75 2.33
CA VAL A 35 -1.04 0.41 2.85
C VAL A 35 -2.36 0.52 3.58
N TYR A 36 -3.31 -0.36 3.24
CA TYR A 36 -4.59 -0.39 3.93
C TYR A 36 -5.12 -1.80 4.10
N CYS A 37 -5.89 -1.97 5.16
CA CYS A 37 -6.68 -3.16 5.43
C CYS A 37 -8.16 -2.81 5.26
N CYS A 38 -8.88 -3.56 4.44
CA CYS A 38 -10.33 -3.40 4.25
C CYS A 38 -11.09 -4.70 4.49
N GLU A 39 -12.34 -4.55 4.91
CA GLU A 39 -13.29 -5.65 4.98
C GLU A 39 -13.85 -5.96 3.59
N GLU A 40 -13.79 -7.23 3.21
CA GLU A 40 -14.30 -7.79 1.96
C GLU A 40 -15.40 -8.83 2.27
N SER A 41 -16.24 -9.16 1.28
CA SER A 41 -17.39 -10.06 1.49
C SER A 41 -17.03 -11.43 2.07
N ASN A 42 -15.78 -11.88 1.89
CA ASN A 42 -15.28 -13.20 2.32
C ASN A 42 -14.21 -13.13 3.44
N GLY A 43 -13.85 -11.95 3.96
CA GLY A 43 -12.69 -11.82 4.84
C GLY A 43 -12.11 -10.40 4.90
N TYR A 44 -10.81 -10.31 5.14
CA TYR A 44 -10.07 -9.04 5.20
C TYR A 44 -8.92 -9.06 4.21
N ALA A 45 -8.74 -7.97 3.48
CA ALA A 45 -7.69 -7.83 2.48
C ALA A 45 -6.71 -6.73 2.88
N VAL A 46 -5.41 -7.02 2.77
CA VAL A 46 -4.33 -6.05 2.94
C VAL A 46 -3.81 -5.67 1.57
N TRP A 47 -3.90 -4.38 1.26
CA TRP A 47 -3.55 -3.82 -0.03
C TRP A 47 -2.35 -2.90 0.10
N TYR A 48 -1.58 -2.86 -0.98
CA TYR A 48 -0.51 -1.92 -1.22
C TYR A 48 -0.77 -1.17 -2.51
N THR A 49 -1.01 0.13 -2.42
CA THR A 49 -1.19 1.01 -3.57
C THR A 49 0.08 1.81 -3.79
N ARG A 50 0.71 1.60 -4.94
CA ARG A 50 1.97 2.22 -5.31
C ARG A 50 1.75 3.31 -6.35
N ARG A 51 2.12 4.55 -6.02
CA ARG A 51 2.03 5.73 -6.90
C ARG A 51 3.31 6.57 -6.81
N LEU A 52 4.39 6.07 -7.41
CA LEU A 52 5.66 6.82 -7.54
C LEU A 52 5.73 7.63 -8.86
N ALA A 53 6.65 8.59 -8.94
CA ALA A 53 6.96 9.32 -10.18
C ALA A 53 7.30 8.34 -11.30
N LYS A 54 7.02 8.67 -12.56
CA LYS A 54 7.48 7.86 -13.70
C LYS A 54 9.01 7.79 -13.78
N ASP A 55 9.67 8.90 -13.47
CA ASP A 55 11.13 9.05 -13.51
C ASP A 55 11.81 8.67 -12.18
N ASP A 56 11.08 8.05 -11.25
CA ASP A 56 11.66 7.58 -9.99
C ASP A 56 12.60 6.39 -10.25
N ASP A 57 13.82 6.46 -9.74
CA ASP A 57 14.82 5.39 -9.89
C ASP A 57 14.28 4.02 -9.44
N ARG A 58 13.32 3.98 -8.51
CA ARG A 58 12.71 2.74 -8.01
C ARG A 58 11.77 2.09 -9.01
N ASN A 59 11.33 2.78 -10.05
CA ASN A 59 10.62 2.13 -11.16
C ASN A 59 11.53 1.19 -11.96
N THR A 60 12.86 1.33 -11.84
CA THR A 60 13.79 0.38 -12.46
C THR A 60 13.85 -0.97 -11.74
N ALA A 61 13.33 -1.07 -10.51
CA ALA A 61 13.36 -2.28 -9.69
C ALA A 61 12.32 -3.35 -10.10
N GLY A 62 11.53 -3.09 -11.15
CA GLY A 62 10.57 -4.04 -11.73
C GLY A 62 9.20 -4.08 -11.05
N THR A 63 8.96 -3.26 -10.03
CA THR A 63 7.63 -3.10 -9.43
C THR A 63 6.95 -1.86 -10.04
N GLU A 64 5.87 -2.10 -10.78
CA GLU A 64 5.14 -1.03 -11.44
C GLU A 64 4.21 -0.30 -10.47
N ASN A 65 3.77 0.91 -10.83
CA ASN A 65 2.65 1.53 -10.13
C ASN A 65 1.37 0.72 -10.34
N GLY A 66 0.57 0.57 -9.29
CA GLY A 66 -0.59 -0.31 -9.27
C GLY A 66 -1.10 -0.58 -7.87
N ASP A 67 -2.17 -1.36 -7.80
CA ASP A 67 -2.76 -1.84 -6.56
C ASP A 67 -2.43 -3.33 -6.42
N TYR A 68 -1.80 -3.69 -5.30
CA TYR A 68 -1.29 -5.02 -5.04
C TYR A 68 -2.01 -5.63 -3.84
N LEU A 69 -2.59 -6.81 -4.01
CA LEU A 69 -3.15 -7.58 -2.90
C LEU A 69 -2.02 -8.33 -2.19
N LEU A 70 -1.55 -7.79 -1.06
CA LEU A 70 -0.44 -8.38 -0.31
C LEU A 70 -0.85 -9.66 0.42
N ALA A 71 -2.01 -9.64 1.07
CA ALA A 71 -2.49 -10.75 1.88
C ALA A 71 -4.01 -10.75 2.01
N TYR A 72 -4.56 -11.95 2.18
CA TYR A 72 -5.97 -12.16 2.45
C TYR A 72 -6.15 -13.01 3.70
N PHE A 73 -7.06 -12.56 4.58
CA PHE A 73 -7.33 -13.17 5.87
C PHE A 73 -8.80 -13.58 5.96
N ALA A 74 -9.08 -14.69 6.65
CA ALA A 74 -10.45 -15.16 6.86
C ALA A 74 -11.25 -14.18 7.74
N LYS A 75 -12.59 -14.25 7.68
CA LYS A 75 -13.50 -13.35 8.43
C LYS A 75 -13.32 -13.33 9.94
N ASN A 76 -12.74 -14.37 10.52
CA ASN A 76 -12.46 -14.46 11.96
C ASN A 76 -11.04 -13.99 12.34
N LYS A 77 -10.27 -13.47 11.37
CA LYS A 77 -8.87 -13.06 11.52
C LYS A 77 -8.67 -11.56 11.35
N ARG A 78 -9.62 -10.76 11.85
CA ARG A 78 -9.61 -9.30 11.73
C ARG A 78 -8.33 -8.67 12.28
N ASP A 79 -8.00 -9.01 13.53
CA ASP A 79 -6.87 -8.40 14.22
C ASP A 79 -5.54 -8.78 13.57
N GLU A 80 -5.40 -10.02 13.10
CA GLU A 80 -4.23 -10.49 12.33
C GLU A 80 -4.09 -9.71 11.01
N ALA A 81 -5.18 -9.41 10.32
CA ALA A 81 -5.13 -8.61 9.09
C ALA A 81 -4.69 -7.16 9.35
N ILE A 82 -5.18 -6.56 10.45
CA ILE A 82 -4.80 -5.21 10.86
C ILE A 82 -3.33 -5.20 11.31
N GLU A 83 -2.93 -6.14 12.17
CA GLU A 83 -1.56 -6.28 12.64
C GLU A 83 -0.59 -6.42 11.48
N HIS A 84 -0.91 -7.27 10.49
CA HIS A 84 -0.08 -7.44 9.31
C HIS A 84 0.11 -6.12 8.53
N ALA A 85 -0.98 -5.37 8.29
CA ALA A 85 -0.91 -4.07 7.63
C ALA A 85 -0.08 -3.05 8.43
N VAL A 86 -0.27 -3.01 9.75
CA VAL A 86 0.45 -2.11 10.66
C VAL A 86 1.95 -2.44 10.70
N LEU A 87 2.31 -3.71 10.85
CA LEU A 87 3.71 -4.14 10.95
C LEU A 87 4.48 -3.84 9.67
N ILE A 88 3.89 -4.12 8.50
CA ILE A 88 4.55 -3.84 7.22
C ILE A 88 4.75 -2.33 7.04
N ALA A 89 3.72 -1.53 7.30
CA ALA A 89 3.78 -0.08 7.11
C ALA A 89 4.62 0.67 8.17
N ASN A 90 5.07 -0.01 9.22
CA ASN A 90 5.97 0.50 10.25
C ASN A 90 7.23 -0.37 10.38
N SER A 91 7.58 -1.12 9.32
CA SER A 91 8.74 -2.00 9.31
C SER A 91 10.07 -1.26 9.44
N ASP A 92 10.09 0.03 9.09
CA ASP A 92 11.24 0.91 9.23
C ASP A 92 10.78 2.36 9.53
N THR A 93 11.73 3.17 9.99
CA THR A 93 11.58 4.62 10.17
C THR A 93 11.75 5.40 8.86
N ALA A 94 12.54 4.87 7.91
CA ALA A 94 12.76 5.50 6.61
C ALA A 94 11.68 5.06 5.61
N ALA A 95 10.97 6.03 5.01
CA ALA A 95 9.93 5.77 4.01
C ALA A 95 10.43 4.88 2.85
N ASP A 96 11.68 5.08 2.44
CA ASP A 96 12.32 4.35 1.35
C ASP A 96 12.52 2.86 1.66
N ALA A 97 12.92 2.56 2.90
CA ALA A 97 13.08 1.18 3.36
C ALA A 97 11.73 0.47 3.44
N VAL A 98 10.68 1.17 3.90
CA VAL A 98 9.31 0.64 3.93
C VAL A 98 8.80 0.38 2.51
N ILE A 99 9.03 1.30 1.57
CA ILE A 99 8.66 1.14 0.16
C ILE A 99 9.39 -0.05 -0.45
N ALA A 100 10.69 -0.21 -0.19
CA ALA A 100 11.46 -1.35 -0.70
C ALA A 100 10.95 -2.70 -0.16
N ALA A 101 10.57 -2.75 1.12
CA ALA A 101 9.97 -3.94 1.73
C ALA A 101 8.59 -4.26 1.09
N LEU A 102 7.76 -3.23 0.86
CA LEU A 102 6.48 -3.37 0.19
C LEU A 102 6.64 -3.82 -1.27
N ASP A 103 7.61 -3.28 -2.00
CA ASP A 103 7.94 -3.68 -3.36
C ASP A 103 8.40 -5.15 -3.42
N ALA A 104 9.14 -5.62 -2.41
CA ALA A 104 9.54 -7.02 -2.29
C ALA A 104 8.34 -7.96 -2.07
N LEU A 105 7.36 -7.54 -1.25
CA LEU A 105 6.12 -8.29 -1.08
C LEU A 105 5.26 -8.26 -2.35
N ALA A 106 5.20 -7.10 -3.02
CA ALA A 106 4.43 -6.88 -4.24
C ALA A 106 4.90 -7.77 -5.41
N LYS A 107 6.19 -8.12 -5.48
CA LYS A 107 6.74 -9.05 -6.49
C LYS A 107 6.08 -10.42 -6.50
N HIS A 108 5.58 -10.87 -5.35
CA HIS A 108 4.87 -12.15 -5.20
C HIS A 108 3.36 -11.98 -5.09
N ALA A 109 2.89 -10.73 -5.11
CA ALA A 109 1.49 -10.38 -4.91
C ALA A 109 0.72 -10.34 -6.24
N GLN A 110 -0.61 -10.42 -6.13
CA GLN A 110 -1.46 -10.20 -7.29
C GLN A 110 -1.64 -8.69 -7.53
N LYS A 111 -1.13 -8.20 -8.65
CA LYS A 111 -1.44 -6.86 -9.17
C LYS A 111 -2.86 -6.87 -9.74
N VAL A 112 -3.65 -5.86 -9.38
CA VAL A 112 -5.04 -5.65 -9.83
C VAL A 112 -5.14 -4.37 -10.65
#